data_AF-A0A1T4PED2-F1
#
_entry.id   AF-A0A1T4PED2-F1
#
_cell.length_a   1.000
_cell.length_b   1.000
_cell.length_c   1.000
_cell.angle_alpha   90.00
_cell.angle_beta   90.00
_cell.angle_gamma   90.00
#
_symmetry.space_group_name_H-M   'P 1'
#
loop_
_entity.id
_entity.type
_entity.pdbx_description
1 polymer ?
#
loop_
_entity_poly.entity_id
_entity_poly.type
_entity_poly.pdbx_seq_one_letter_code
_entity_poly.pdbx_strand_id
1 'polypeptide(L)'
;MATSQLHEDYSRDDHVKAGSDRGFGLVFAGFFALVSGLSWWRGHAGWHWTLPLAVAFLLVALVYPRILNPLNRLWLKFGLLLYKVVNPIVLGLLFFLTITPIGLLMRAGGKDFLRLKLDRGARSYWIDRTPPGPPPQSMRNQF
;
A
#
# COMPACT_ATOMS: atom_id res chain seq x y z
N MET A 1 -20.26 -28.48 -1.20
CA MET A 1 -19.55 -27.21 -1.51
C MET A 1 -18.82 -27.40 -2.81
N ALA A 2 -19.25 -26.72 -3.87
CA ALA A 2 -18.62 -26.84 -5.18
C ALA A 2 -17.30 -26.06 -5.18
N THR A 3 -16.17 -26.75 -5.33
CA THR A 3 -14.88 -26.11 -5.60
C THR A 3 -14.93 -25.50 -7.00
N SER A 4 -14.80 -24.18 -7.07
CA SER A 4 -14.70 -23.44 -8.34
C SER A 4 -13.46 -23.92 -9.09
N GLN A 5 -13.63 -24.69 -10.17
CA GLN A 5 -12.59 -25.12 -11.10
C GLN A 5 -12.22 -23.97 -12.06
N LEU A 6 -12.02 -22.75 -11.55
CA LEU A 6 -11.53 -21.62 -12.32
C LEU A 6 -10.02 -21.50 -12.12
N HIS A 7 -9.30 -21.07 -13.16
CA HIS A 7 -7.86 -20.81 -13.11
C HIS A 7 -7.50 -19.75 -12.05
N GLU A 8 -8.43 -18.84 -11.75
CA GLU A 8 -8.32 -17.85 -10.70
C GLU A 8 -9.33 -18.14 -9.57
N ASP A 9 -8.82 -18.23 -8.35
CA ASP A 9 -9.62 -18.41 -7.13
C ASP A 9 -9.98 -17.05 -6.52
N TYR A 10 -11.16 -16.53 -6.86
CA TYR A 10 -11.71 -15.29 -6.31
C TYR A 10 -12.20 -15.43 -4.86
N SER A 11 -12.19 -16.64 -4.28
CA SER A 11 -12.57 -16.88 -2.88
C SER A 11 -11.39 -16.80 -1.90
N ARG A 12 -10.19 -16.52 -2.43
CA ARG A 12 -8.99 -16.38 -1.62
C ARG A 12 -9.01 -15.08 -0.82
N ASP A 13 -9.50 -15.17 0.41
CA ASP A 13 -9.32 -14.13 1.41
C ASP A 13 -7.83 -14.03 1.75
N ASP A 14 -7.17 -12.99 1.26
CA ASP A 14 -5.83 -12.62 1.73
C ASP A 14 -5.97 -12.14 3.19
N HIS A 15 -5.90 -13.08 4.12
CA HIS A 15 -5.92 -12.79 5.54
C HIS A 15 -4.71 -11.92 5.90
N VAL A 16 -4.95 -10.63 6.16
CA VAL A 16 -3.95 -9.72 6.70
C VAL A 16 -3.50 -10.25 8.07
N LYS A 17 -2.35 -10.92 8.09
CA LYS A 17 -1.76 -11.44 9.33
C LYS A 17 -1.36 -10.25 10.20
N ALA A 18 -1.89 -10.20 11.42
CA ALA A 18 -1.44 -9.25 12.41
C ALA A 18 0.06 -9.44 12.67
N GLY A 19 0.79 -8.32 12.82
CA GLY A 19 2.19 -8.36 13.21
C GLY A 19 2.37 -9.08 14.56
N SER A 20 3.57 -9.60 14.83
CA SER A 20 3.86 -10.27 16.11
C SER A 20 3.65 -9.31 17.28
N ASP A 21 2.95 -9.77 18.34
CA ASP A 21 2.69 -8.98 19.55
C ASP A 21 3.99 -8.45 20.20
N ARG A 22 5.08 -9.22 20.08
CA ARG A 22 6.43 -8.80 20.51
C ARG A 22 6.96 -7.64 19.69
N GLY A 23 6.77 -7.68 18.36
CA GLY A 23 7.20 -6.62 17.45
C GLY A 23 6.46 -5.31 17.73
N PHE A 24 5.15 -5.39 17.98
CA PHE A 24 4.36 -4.24 18.42
C PHE A 24 4.93 -3.62 19.71
N GLY A 25 5.18 -4.44 20.74
CA GLY A 25 5.75 -3.95 21.99
C GLY A 25 7.14 -3.32 21.85
N LEU A 26 8.02 -3.90 21.01
CA LEU A 26 9.36 -3.36 20.74
C LEU A 26 9.33 -2.02 20.01
N VAL A 27 8.43 -1.85 19.03
CA VAL A 27 8.28 -0.57 18.32
C VAL A 27 7.85 0.54 19.27
N PHE A 28 6.87 0.27 20.13
CA PHE A 28 6.41 1.25 21.12
C PHE A 28 7.46 1.53 22.20
N ALA A 29 8.18 0.51 22.67
CA ALA A 29 9.30 0.69 23.60
C ALA A 29 10.40 1.58 22.99
N GLY A 30 10.78 1.32 21.73
CA GLY A 30 11.75 2.14 20.99
C GLY A 30 11.26 3.58 20.77
N PHE A 31 9.99 3.76 20.41
CA PHE A 31 9.38 5.09 20.28
C PHE A 31 9.44 5.87 21.59
N PHE A 32 9.00 5.30 22.72
CA PHE A 32 9.06 5.98 24.01
C PHE A 32 10.50 6.21 24.49
N ALA A 33 11.43 5.30 24.19
CA ALA A 33 12.85 5.49 24.49
C ALA A 33 13.44 6.68 23.71
N LEU A 34 13.12 6.82 22.42
CA LEU A 34 13.52 7.97 21.60
C LEU A 34 12.94 9.27 22.13
N VAL A 35 11.64 9.29 22.46
CA VAL A 35 10.97 10.47 23.03
C VAL A 35 11.59 10.84 24.37
N SER A 36 11.87 9.87 25.24
CA SER A 36 12.53 10.11 26.52
C SER A 36 13.94 10.65 26.35
N GLY A 37 14.73 10.10 25.43
CA GLY A 37 16.08 10.57 25.12
C GLY A 37 16.08 12.00 24.57
N LEU A 38 15.11 12.32 23.70
CA LEU A 38 14.96 13.66 23.16
C LEU A 38 14.47 14.66 24.22
N SER A 39 13.55 14.27 25.10
CA SER A 39 13.08 15.09 26.21
C SER A 39 14.22 15.40 27.19
N TRP A 40 15.05 14.40 27.50
CA TRP A 40 16.25 14.60 28.31
C TRP A 40 17.19 15.59 27.62
N TRP A 41 17.53 15.37 26.34
CA TRP A 41 18.47 16.23 25.63
C TRP A 41 17.99 17.70 25.54
N ARG A 42 16.68 17.92 25.43
CA ARG A 42 16.08 19.27 25.42
C ARG A 42 15.88 19.86 26.83
N GLY A 43 16.30 19.19 27.91
CA GLY A 43 16.14 19.66 29.29
C GLY A 43 14.69 19.68 29.78
N HIS A 44 13.77 18.98 29.10
CA HIS A 44 12.36 18.92 29.48
C HIS A 44 12.13 17.78 30.48
N ALA A 45 11.41 18.05 31.57
CA ALA A 45 11.09 17.08 32.63
C ALA A 45 10.12 15.95 32.20
N GLY A 46 9.73 15.89 30.92
CA GLY A 46 8.88 14.81 30.38
C GLY A 46 9.53 13.41 30.39
N TRP A 47 10.85 13.34 30.59
CA TRP A 47 11.58 12.07 30.65
C TRP A 47 11.18 11.21 31.86
N HIS A 48 10.78 11.82 32.98
CA HIS A 48 10.39 11.11 34.20
C HIS A 48 9.17 10.19 34.01
N TRP A 49 8.28 10.53 33.08
CA TRP A 49 7.07 9.76 32.78
C TRP A 49 7.24 8.85 31.56
N THR A 50 8.04 9.28 30.58
CA THR A 50 8.24 8.54 29.32
C THR A 50 9.25 7.41 29.46
N LEU A 51 10.26 7.54 30.33
CA LEU A 51 11.25 6.48 30.57
C LEU A 51 10.66 5.25 31.26
N PRO A 52 9.88 5.36 32.37
CA PRO A 52 9.23 4.20 32.98
C PRO A 52 8.24 3.54 32.02
N LEU A 53 7.56 4.33 31.18
CA LEU A 53 6.63 3.81 30.18
C LEU A 53 7.36 3.00 29.10
N ALA A 54 8.52 3.47 28.62
CA ALA A 54 9.36 2.72 27.69
C ALA A 54 9.82 1.38 28.29
N VAL A 55 10.28 1.39 29.54
CA VAL A 55 10.72 0.20 30.27
C VAL A 55 9.57 -0.77 30.50
N ALA A 56 8.39 -0.27 30.89
CA ALA A 56 7.20 -1.09 31.08
C ALA A 56 6.78 -1.79 29.77
N PHE A 57 6.75 -1.06 28.65
CA PHE A 57 6.45 -1.65 27.34
C PHE A 57 7.50 -2.70 26.92
N LEU A 58 8.78 -2.44 27.17
CA LEU A 58 9.86 -3.39 26.88
C LEU A 58 9.71 -4.68 27.70
N LEU A 59 9.45 -4.55 29.01
CA LEU A 59 9.26 -5.69 29.91
C LEU A 59 8.03 -6.51 29.54
N VAL A 60 6.90 -5.87 29.24
CA VAL A 60 5.68 -6.57 28.82
C VAL A 60 5.89 -7.27 27.47
N ALA A 61 6.61 -6.63 26.53
CA ALA A 61 6.93 -7.23 25.23
C ALA A 61 7.79 -8.50 25.36
N LEU A 62 8.72 -8.54 26.33
CA LEU A 62 9.64 -9.67 26.54
C LEU A 62 9.02 -10.79 27.39
N VAL A 63 8.35 -10.44 28.49
CA VAL A 63 7.87 -11.41 29.48
C VAL A 63 6.49 -11.96 29.11
N TYR A 64 5.56 -11.10 28.69
CA TYR A 64 4.18 -11.53 28.46
C TYR A 64 3.50 -10.76 27.30
N PRO A 65 3.96 -10.97 26.05
CA PRO A 65 3.46 -10.25 24.88
C PRO A 65 1.97 -10.50 24.61
N ARG A 66 1.38 -11.57 25.15
CA ARG A 66 -0.05 -11.89 24.97
C ARG A 66 -0.99 -10.80 25.51
N ILE A 67 -0.58 -10.02 26.51
CA ILE A 67 -1.37 -8.88 27.02
C ILE A 67 -1.44 -7.74 25.98
N LEU A 68 -0.44 -7.61 25.11
CA LEU A 68 -0.41 -6.62 24.03
C LEU A 68 -1.25 -7.03 22.82
N ASN A 69 -1.72 -8.28 22.74
CA ASN A 69 -2.50 -8.80 21.61
C ASN A 69 -3.79 -7.99 21.30
N PRO A 70 -4.69 -7.70 22.27
CA PRO A 70 -5.88 -6.89 21.98
C PRO A 70 -5.53 -5.49 21.47
N LEU A 71 -4.45 -4.89 22.01
CA LEU A 71 -3.99 -3.58 21.59
C LEU A 71 -3.37 -3.61 20.19
N ASN A 72 -2.56 -4.63 19.88
CA ASN A 72 -1.98 -4.87 18.56
C ASN A 72 -3.08 -5.08 17.50
N ARG A 73 -4.12 -5.85 17.82
CA ARG A 73 -5.29 -6.01 16.94
C ARG A 73 -6.05 -4.71 16.72
N LEU A 74 -6.24 -3.91 17.76
CA LEU A 74 -6.91 -2.61 17.64
C LEU A 74 -6.09 -1.65 16.79
N TRP A 75 -4.77 -1.61 17.01
CA TRP A 75 -3.83 -0.84 16.21
C TRP A 75 -3.83 -1.26 14.75
N LEU A 76 -3.88 -2.56 14.46
CA LEU A 76 -4.00 -3.07 13.10
C LEU A 76 -5.29 -2.59 12.43
N LYS A 77 -6.44 -2.70 13.11
CA LYS A 77 -7.72 -2.21 12.59
C LYS A 77 -7.69 -0.71 12.33
N PHE A 78 -7.08 0.05 13.23
CA PHE A 78 -6.88 1.48 13.04
C PHE A 78 -6.00 1.76 11.81
N GLY A 79 -4.90 1.02 11.65
CA GLY A 79 -4.03 1.11 10.47
C GLY A 79 -4.76 0.78 9.17
N LEU A 80 -5.63 -0.23 9.16
CA LEU A 80 -6.47 -0.57 8.01
C LEU A 80 -7.50 0.52 7.69
N LEU A 81 -8.13 1.11 8.71
CA LEU A 81 -9.05 2.23 8.54
C LEU A 81 -8.32 3.45 7.96
N LEU A 82 -7.14 3.76 8.50
CA LEU A 82 -6.30 4.84 7.99
C LEU A 82 -5.87 4.56 6.56
N TYR A 83 -5.46 3.33 6.23
CA TYR A 83 -5.11 2.92 4.87
C TYR A 83 -6.27 3.14 3.90
N LYS A 84 -7.50 2.81 4.29
CA LYS A 84 -8.70 3.04 3.47
C LYS A 84 -8.91 4.51 3.08
N VAL A 85 -8.44 5.45 3.91
CA VAL A 85 -8.53 6.89 3.65
C VAL A 85 -7.29 7.42 2.92
N VAL A 86 -6.10 7.04 3.39
CA VAL A 86 -4.82 7.50 2.85
C VAL A 86 -4.59 6.96 1.44
N ASN A 87 -4.94 5.70 1.16
CA ASN A 87 -4.69 5.10 -0.15
C ASN A 87 -5.42 5.85 -1.29
N PRO A 88 -6.73 6.14 -1.22
CA PRO A 88 -7.39 7.01 -2.19
C PRO A 88 -6.81 8.43 -2.27
N ILE A 89 -6.41 9.03 -1.15
CA ILE A 89 -5.81 10.37 -1.14
C ILE A 89 -4.48 10.36 -1.89
N VAL A 90 -3.60 9.41 -1.60
CA VAL A 90 -2.29 9.28 -2.26
C VAL A 90 -2.47 8.98 -3.74
N LEU A 91 -3.36 8.06 -4.10
CA LEU A 91 -3.69 7.78 -5.50
C LEU A 91 -4.27 8.99 -6.21
N GLY A 92 -5.16 9.74 -5.55
CA GLY A 92 -5.71 10.98 -6.06
C GLY A 92 -4.64 12.05 -6.29
N LEU A 93 -3.76 12.27 -5.31
CA LEU A 93 -2.63 13.19 -5.43
C LEU A 93 -1.70 12.79 -6.57
N LEU A 94 -1.32 11.51 -6.66
CA LEU A 94 -0.50 11.00 -7.76
C LEU A 94 -1.18 11.24 -9.11
N PHE A 95 -2.48 10.99 -9.20
CA PHE A 95 -3.23 11.24 -10.43
C PHE A 95 -3.29 12.71 -10.80
N PHE A 96 -3.62 13.62 -9.88
CA PHE A 96 -3.80 15.04 -10.18
C PHE A 96 -2.51 15.84 -10.23
N LEU A 97 -1.47 15.45 -9.49
CA LEU A 97 -0.19 16.16 -9.45
C LEU A 97 0.85 15.60 -10.41
N THR A 98 0.74 14.32 -10.79
CA THR A 98 1.71 13.68 -11.68
C THR A 98 1.08 13.32 -13.02
N ILE A 99 0.05 12.47 -13.02
CA ILE A 99 -0.50 11.92 -14.28
C ILE A 99 -1.22 13.00 -15.10
N THR A 100 -2.11 13.76 -14.47
CA THR A 100 -2.92 14.81 -15.10
C THR A 100 -2.06 15.89 -15.77
N PRO A 101 -1.06 16.51 -15.10
CA PRO A 101 -0.23 17.53 -15.75
C PRO A 101 0.62 16.97 -16.87
N ILE A 102 1.14 15.74 -16.76
CA ILE A 102 1.83 15.07 -17.86
C ILE A 102 0.90 14.92 -19.07
N GLY A 103 -0.33 14.45 -18.85
CA GLY A 103 -1.34 14.32 -19.90
C GLY A 103 -1.72 15.68 -20.53
N LEU A 104 -1.86 16.73 -19.72
CA LEU A 104 -2.14 18.08 -20.21
C LEU A 104 -0.98 18.63 -21.05
N LEU A 105 0.27 18.46 -20.61
CA LEU A 105 1.46 18.86 -21.37
C LEU A 105 1.56 18.10 -22.70
N MET A 106 1.29 16.79 -22.70
CA MET A 106 1.25 15.99 -23.93
C MET A 106 0.15 16.47 -24.89
N ARG A 107 -1.03 16.79 -24.36
CA ARG A 107 -2.16 17.30 -25.17
C ARG A 107 -1.86 18.67 -25.74
N ALA A 108 -1.24 19.56 -24.96
CA ALA A 108 -0.76 20.87 -25.41
C ALA A 108 0.33 20.72 -26.49
N GLY A 109 1.21 19.72 -26.36
CA GLY A 109 2.17 19.34 -27.39
C GLY A 109 1.59 18.61 -28.61
N GLY A 110 0.26 18.51 -28.73
CA GLY A 110 -0.43 17.93 -29.88
C GLY A 110 -0.38 16.40 -29.98
N LYS A 111 0.11 15.70 -28.95
CA LYS A 111 0.24 14.23 -28.96
C LYS A 111 -1.10 13.59 -28.59
N ASP A 112 -1.66 12.79 -29.49
CA ASP A 112 -2.87 11.98 -29.26
C ASP A 112 -2.51 10.48 -29.29
N PHE A 113 -1.97 9.98 -28.17
CA PHE A 113 -1.54 8.58 -28.06
C PHE A 113 -2.70 7.59 -28.16
N LEU A 114 -3.86 7.99 -27.65
CA LEU A 114 -5.05 7.14 -27.62
C LEU A 114 -5.90 7.31 -28.89
N ARG A 115 -5.50 8.18 -29.82
CA ARG A 115 -6.20 8.48 -31.08
C ARG A 115 -7.69 8.77 -30.85
N LEU A 116 -8.00 9.60 -29.84
CA LEU A 116 -9.39 9.89 -29.44
C LEU A 116 -10.16 10.68 -30.50
N LYS A 117 -9.45 11.41 -31.38
CA LYS A 117 -10.10 12.18 -32.44
C LYS A 117 -10.70 11.24 -33.50
N LEU A 118 -12.02 11.35 -33.68
CA LEU A 118 -12.73 10.65 -34.75
C LEU A 118 -12.30 11.21 -36.11
N ASP A 119 -11.68 10.38 -36.93
CA ASP A 119 -11.38 10.65 -38.33
C ASP A 119 -12.54 10.17 -39.22
N ARG A 120 -13.33 11.10 -39.75
CA ARG A 120 -14.47 10.80 -40.63
C ARG A 120 -14.03 10.37 -42.05
N GLY A 121 -12.78 10.60 -42.42
CA GLY A 121 -12.21 10.17 -43.71
C GLY A 121 -11.54 8.80 -43.65
N ALA A 122 -11.36 8.22 -42.46
CA ALA A 122 -10.72 6.93 -42.30
C ALA A 122 -11.60 5.80 -42.89
N ARG A 123 -11.00 5.00 -43.79
CA ARG A 123 -11.66 3.79 -44.33
C ARG A 123 -11.86 2.71 -43.27
N SER A 124 -10.96 2.66 -42.28
CA SER A 124 -11.01 1.75 -41.14
C SER A 124 -10.12 2.29 -40.02
N TYR A 125 -10.53 2.09 -38.76
CA TYR A 125 -9.71 2.37 -37.58
C TYR A 125 -8.79 1.20 -37.20
N TRP A 126 -8.87 0.09 -37.93
CA TRP A 126 -8.02 -1.07 -37.72
C TRP A 126 -6.55 -0.69 -37.95
N ILE A 127 -5.71 -1.01 -36.97
CA ILE A 127 -4.27 -0.74 -37.05
C ILE A 127 -3.60 -2.00 -37.59
N ASP A 128 -3.25 -1.98 -38.87
CA ASP A 128 -2.46 -3.05 -39.48
C ASP A 128 -1.08 -3.10 -38.82
N ARG A 129 -0.74 -4.28 -38.29
CA ARG A 129 0.56 -4.51 -37.63
C ARG A 129 1.55 -5.09 -38.63
N THR A 130 2.64 -4.37 -38.85
CA THR A 130 3.79 -4.82 -39.65
C THR A 130 5.05 -4.76 -38.78
N PRO A 131 5.68 -5.90 -38.45
CA PRO A 131 5.36 -7.25 -38.89
C PRO A 131 4.05 -7.79 -38.28
N PRO A 132 3.38 -8.76 -38.94
CA PRO A 132 2.26 -9.47 -38.34
C PRO A 132 2.66 -10.03 -36.98
N GLY A 133 1.69 -10.10 -36.05
CA GLY A 133 1.92 -10.61 -34.69
C GLY A 133 2.61 -11.98 -34.68
N PRO A 134 3.19 -12.39 -33.54
CA PRO A 134 3.98 -13.61 -33.47
C PRO A 134 3.18 -14.80 -34.02
N PRO A 135 3.84 -15.71 -34.76
CA PRO A 135 3.16 -16.79 -35.47
C PRO A 135 2.31 -17.60 -34.48
N PRO A 136 1.15 -18.15 -34.89
CA PRO A 136 0.23 -18.87 -33.99
C PRO A 136 0.92 -19.95 -33.14
N GLN A 137 2.00 -20.53 -33.67
CA GLN A 137 2.84 -21.54 -33.03
C GLN A 137 3.65 -21.02 -31.82
N SER A 138 3.70 -19.70 -31.58
CA SER A 138 4.35 -19.11 -30.40
C SER A 138 3.53 -19.27 -29.13
N MET A 139 2.23 -19.58 -29.24
CA MET A 139 1.35 -19.80 -28.08
C MET A 139 1.52 -21.23 -27.57
N ARG A 140 2.55 -21.42 -26.74
CA ARG A 140 3.00 -22.74 -26.26
C ARG A 140 1.97 -23.47 -25.39
N ASN A 141 1.08 -22.74 -24.72
CA ASN A 141 0.04 -23.24 -23.81
C ASN A 141 -1.30 -22.51 -24.08
N GLN A 142 -1.94 -22.77 -25.21
CA GLN A 142 -3.22 -22.11 -25.55
C GLN A 142 -4.45 -22.80 -24.92
N PHE A 143 -4.28 -23.99 -24.33
CA PHE A 143 -5.32 -24.76 -23.66
C PHE A 143 -4.80 -25.33 -22.34
#